data_AF-A0A261RE38-F1
#
_entry.id   AF-A0A261RE38-F1
#
_cell.length_a   1.000
_cell.length_b   1.000
_cell.length_c   1.000
_cell.angle_alpha   90.00
_cell.angle_beta   90.00
_cell.angle_gamma   90.00
#
_symmetry.space_group_name_H-M   'P 1'
#
loop_
_entity.id
_entity.type
_entity.pdbx_description
1 polymer ?
#
loop_
_entity_poly.entity_id
_entity_poly.type
_entity_poly.pdbx_seq_one_letter_code
_entity_poly.pdbx_strand_id
1 'polypeptide(L)'
;MLAKVSAGNTAVGTELVELFAKKLLNFARNPFSVVKMLNTFGVLAAYEPTEPKLKQAFYRILNGRRPHQERICRQIGISDNDYVNWLKVLFMLFMEYGDGDASILDGTVNSLFLSEASQVQVLLCTYTTESCLLSDRSFTTPGDRNDVTIFDFNLCANAFVRYGFADIDSFIPPNTPQHVIADFKRLRTPTVYLTHLVDDKELLRRYNQCVVWQSHRHVYSSRKDRLII
;
A
#
# COMPACT_ATOMS: atom_id res chain seq x y z
N MET A 1 1.49 18.23 -1.69
CA MET A 1 1.30 17.50 -2.95
C MET A 1 0.23 18.10 -3.85
N LEU A 2 -1.08 18.01 -3.54
CA LEU A 2 -2.16 18.48 -4.44
C LEU A 2 -1.95 19.92 -4.96
N ALA A 3 -1.70 20.87 -4.07
CA ALA A 3 -1.44 22.27 -4.45
C ALA A 3 -0.23 22.44 -5.41
N LYS A 4 0.82 21.61 -5.26
CA LYS A 4 1.98 21.64 -6.16
C LYS A 4 1.57 21.15 -7.56
N VAL A 5 0.88 20.02 -7.64
CA VAL A 5 0.45 19.44 -8.92
C VAL A 5 -0.54 20.35 -9.64
N SER A 6 -1.49 20.95 -8.91
CA SER A 6 -2.42 21.94 -9.47
C SER A 6 -1.72 23.20 -10.01
N ALA A 7 -0.54 23.55 -9.47
CA ALA A 7 0.29 24.64 -9.98
C ALA A 7 1.24 24.21 -11.11
N GLY A 8 1.09 23.00 -11.66
CA GLY A 8 1.94 22.45 -12.71
C GLY A 8 3.31 21.94 -12.22
N ASN A 9 3.54 21.88 -10.90
CA ASN A 9 4.78 21.38 -10.33
C ASN A 9 4.71 19.85 -10.17
N THR A 10 5.52 19.14 -10.96
CA THR A 10 5.63 17.68 -10.99
C THR A 10 6.73 17.12 -10.07
N ALA A 11 7.52 17.98 -9.42
CA ALA A 11 8.54 17.58 -8.43
C ALA A 11 7.88 17.21 -7.09
N VAL A 12 7.15 16.10 -7.10
CA VAL A 12 6.42 15.54 -5.95
C VAL A 12 6.76 14.08 -5.66
N GLY A 13 7.88 13.58 -6.22
CA GLY A 13 8.30 12.18 -6.08
C GLY A 13 8.45 11.76 -4.61
N THR A 14 9.11 12.58 -3.79
CA THR A 14 9.27 12.31 -2.35
C THR A 14 7.92 12.21 -1.65
N GLU A 15 6.99 13.14 -1.89
CA GLU A 15 5.66 13.09 -1.29
C GLU A 15 4.87 11.85 -1.72
N LEU A 16 5.05 11.37 -2.96
CA LEU A 16 4.40 10.16 -3.45
C LEU A 16 4.91 8.91 -2.74
N VAL A 17 6.22 8.80 -2.51
CA VAL A 17 6.82 7.66 -1.78
C VAL A 17 6.39 7.69 -0.32
N GLU A 18 6.50 8.85 0.34
CA GLU A 18 6.08 9.00 1.74
C GLU A 18 4.60 8.73 1.96
N LEU A 19 3.76 9.20 1.03
CA LEU A 19 2.32 8.94 1.07
C LEU A 19 2.03 7.44 0.99
N PHE A 20 2.70 6.74 0.08
CA PHE A 20 2.55 5.29 -0.06
C PHE A 20 2.98 4.57 1.22
N ALA A 21 4.16 4.91 1.78
CA ALA A 21 4.64 4.34 3.04
C ALA A 21 3.64 4.53 4.19
N LYS A 22 3.09 5.75 4.35
CA LYS A 22 2.07 6.06 5.35
C LYS A 22 0.77 5.26 5.14
N LYS A 23 0.35 5.07 3.88
CA LYS A 23 -0.85 4.27 3.56
C LYS A 23 -0.63 2.77 3.78
N LEU A 24 0.55 2.26 3.48
CA LEU A 24 0.94 0.87 3.75
C LEU A 24 1.03 0.61 5.26
N LEU A 25 1.57 1.56 6.04
CA LEU A 25 1.56 1.51 7.50
C LEU A 25 0.14 1.43 8.06
N ASN A 26 -0.76 2.28 7.56
CA ASN A 26 -2.17 2.26 7.96
C ASN A 26 -2.84 0.93 7.61
N PHE A 27 -2.54 0.36 6.45
CA PHE A 27 -3.01 -0.95 6.06
C PHE A 27 -2.51 -2.05 7.00
N ALA A 28 -1.21 -2.04 7.32
CA ALA A 28 -0.61 -3.02 8.21
C ALA A 28 -1.24 -3.02 9.59
N ARG A 29 -1.53 -1.84 10.13
CA ARG A 29 -2.14 -1.65 11.46
C ARG A 29 -3.67 -1.80 11.45
N ASN A 30 -4.30 -1.94 10.30
CA ASN A 30 -5.76 -2.00 10.22
C ASN A 30 -6.28 -3.39 10.62
N PRO A 31 -7.12 -3.50 11.66
CA PRO A 31 -7.63 -4.79 12.12
C PRO A 31 -8.55 -5.49 11.11
N PHE A 32 -9.17 -4.75 10.19
CA PHE A 32 -9.99 -5.33 9.12
C PHE A 32 -9.16 -5.86 7.95
N SER A 33 -7.86 -5.59 7.94
CA SER A 33 -6.90 -6.03 6.93
C SER A 33 -6.02 -7.20 7.37
N VAL A 34 -6.23 -7.75 8.58
CA VAL A 34 -5.36 -8.78 9.19
C VAL A 34 -5.14 -9.97 8.27
N VAL A 35 -6.21 -10.53 7.70
CA VAL A 35 -6.11 -11.69 6.80
C VAL A 35 -5.22 -11.37 5.59
N LYS A 36 -5.42 -10.21 4.96
CA LYS A 36 -4.60 -9.78 3.81
C LYS A 36 -3.15 -9.54 4.24
N MET A 37 -2.93 -8.95 5.40
CA MET A 37 -1.60 -8.74 5.97
C MET A 37 -0.86 -10.04 6.24
N LEU A 38 -1.53 -11.05 6.80
CA LEU A 38 -0.94 -12.36 7.03
C LEU A 38 -0.66 -13.09 5.71
N ASN A 39 -1.50 -12.93 4.68
CA ASN A 39 -1.23 -13.50 3.37
C ASN A 39 0.00 -12.86 2.69
N THR A 40 0.23 -11.56 2.89
CA THR A 40 1.36 -10.84 2.26
C THR A 40 2.67 -10.97 3.05
N PHE A 41 2.62 -10.84 4.38
CA PHE A 41 3.81 -10.77 5.23
C PHE A 41 3.87 -11.87 6.29
N GLY A 42 2.99 -12.88 6.23
CA GLY A 42 2.87 -13.92 7.26
C GLY A 42 4.14 -14.72 7.49
N VAL A 43 5.02 -14.81 6.49
CA VAL A 43 6.35 -15.43 6.63
C VAL A 43 7.16 -14.79 7.77
N LEU A 44 6.96 -13.50 8.06
CA LEU A 44 7.64 -12.79 9.14
C LEU A 44 7.23 -13.32 10.54
N ALA A 45 6.06 -13.95 10.66
CA ALA A 45 5.60 -14.52 11.94
C ALA A 45 6.44 -15.72 12.41
N ALA A 46 7.23 -16.32 11.50
CA ALA A 46 8.13 -17.43 11.81
C ALA A 46 9.49 -16.97 12.39
N TYR A 47 9.78 -15.67 12.37
CA TYR A 47 11.04 -15.11 12.83
C TYR A 47 10.91 -14.43 14.19
N GLU A 48 12.04 -14.31 14.88
CA GLU A 48 12.19 -13.54 16.11
C GLU A 48 13.47 -12.71 16.06
N PRO A 49 13.50 -11.53 16.71
CA PRO A 49 14.73 -10.75 16.81
C PRO A 49 15.78 -11.47 17.67
N THR A 50 17.04 -11.33 17.28
CA THR A 50 18.20 -11.92 17.98
C THR A 50 18.80 -10.97 19.02
N GLU A 51 18.67 -9.66 18.82
CA GLU A 51 19.16 -8.65 19.77
C GLU A 51 18.38 -8.73 21.09
N PRO A 52 19.05 -8.81 22.26
CA PRO A 52 18.38 -9.07 23.54
C PRO A 52 17.27 -8.09 23.92
N LYS A 53 17.45 -6.78 23.71
CA LYS A 53 16.43 -5.76 24.06
C LYS A 53 15.20 -5.89 23.16
N LEU A 54 15.38 -6.04 21.86
CA LEU A 54 14.30 -6.25 20.88
C LEU A 54 13.58 -7.58 21.15
N LYS A 55 14.32 -8.65 21.47
CA LYS A 55 13.75 -9.95 21.85
C LYS A 55 12.91 -9.84 23.12
N GLN A 56 13.38 -9.12 24.12
CA GLN A 56 12.59 -8.86 25.32
C GLN A 56 11.31 -8.08 24.99
N ALA A 57 11.39 -7.03 24.17
CA ALA A 57 10.22 -6.25 23.74
C ALA A 57 9.20 -7.10 22.96
N PHE A 58 9.69 -7.95 22.05
CA PHE A 58 8.88 -8.89 21.28
C PHE A 58 8.08 -9.82 22.20
N TYR A 59 8.73 -10.50 23.14
CA TYR A 59 8.04 -11.39 24.07
C TYR A 59 7.13 -10.66 25.06
N ARG A 60 7.43 -9.41 25.44
CA ARG A 60 6.50 -8.59 26.25
C ARG A 60 5.21 -8.30 25.51
N ILE A 61 5.27 -8.06 24.20
CA ILE A 61 4.08 -7.86 23.36
C ILE A 61 3.30 -9.18 23.29
N LEU A 62 3.94 -10.30 22.98
CA LEU A 62 3.26 -11.58 22.82
C LEU A 62 2.64 -12.12 24.11
N ASN A 63 3.37 -12.03 25.22
CA ASN A 63 2.95 -12.58 26.52
C ASN A 63 2.19 -11.57 27.39
N GLY A 64 1.96 -10.36 26.88
CA GLY A 64 1.21 -9.34 27.59
C GLY A 64 -0.21 -9.83 27.92
N ARG A 65 -0.70 -9.56 29.13
CA ARG A 65 -2.09 -9.87 29.51
C ARG A 65 -3.05 -9.02 28.68
N ARG A 66 -3.81 -9.65 27.79
CA ARG A 66 -4.78 -9.00 26.90
C ARG A 66 -6.20 -9.53 27.15
N PRO A 67 -6.87 -9.12 28.25
CA PRO A 67 -8.23 -9.57 28.55
C PRO A 67 -9.25 -9.19 27.47
N HIS A 68 -8.92 -8.24 26.58
CA HIS A 68 -9.78 -7.85 25.46
C HIS A 68 -9.50 -8.61 24.15
N GLN A 69 -8.50 -9.49 24.09
CA GLN A 69 -8.09 -10.15 22.85
C GLN A 69 -9.25 -10.96 22.24
N GLU A 70 -9.87 -11.84 23.03
CA GLU A 70 -10.99 -12.68 22.56
C GLU A 70 -12.12 -11.83 21.97
N ARG A 71 -12.44 -10.70 22.62
CA ARG A 71 -13.46 -9.75 22.14
C ARG A 71 -13.05 -9.14 20.80
N ILE A 72 -11.79 -8.71 20.67
CA ILE A 72 -11.27 -8.11 19.42
C ILE A 72 -11.30 -9.15 18.30
N CYS A 73 -10.77 -10.36 18.54
CA CYS A 73 -10.77 -11.47 17.59
C CYS A 73 -12.18 -11.77 17.08
N ARG A 74 -13.18 -11.82 17.99
CA ARG A 74 -14.58 -12.01 17.64
C ARG A 74 -15.17 -10.85 16.83
N GLN A 75 -14.83 -9.60 17.16
CA GLN A 75 -15.33 -8.42 16.44
C GLN A 75 -14.84 -8.35 14.99
N ILE A 76 -13.61 -8.79 14.73
CA ILE A 76 -12.97 -8.68 13.42
C ILE A 76 -12.95 -10.02 12.65
N GLY A 77 -13.40 -11.10 13.29
CA GLY A 77 -13.57 -12.41 12.67
C GLY A 77 -12.27 -13.17 12.41
N ILE A 78 -11.30 -13.08 13.32
CA ILE A 78 -10.03 -13.82 13.22
C ILE A 78 -9.81 -14.75 14.41
N SER A 79 -8.93 -15.73 14.26
CA SER A 79 -8.53 -16.59 15.40
C SER A 79 -7.53 -15.89 16.32
N ASP A 80 -7.40 -16.38 17.56
CA ASP A 80 -6.34 -15.93 18.47
C ASP A 80 -4.93 -16.14 17.89
N ASN A 81 -4.74 -17.22 17.13
CA ASN A 81 -3.47 -17.50 16.47
C ASN A 81 -3.17 -16.46 15.37
N ASP A 82 -4.16 -16.08 14.56
CA ASP A 82 -4.02 -15.02 13.56
C ASP A 82 -3.68 -13.67 14.21
N TYR A 83 -4.32 -13.37 15.34
CA TYR A 83 -4.03 -12.16 16.10
C TYR A 83 -2.58 -12.15 16.62
N VAL A 84 -2.11 -13.26 17.21
CA VAL A 84 -0.72 -13.40 17.66
C VAL A 84 0.26 -13.27 16.50
N ASN A 85 0.01 -13.95 15.38
CA ASN A 85 0.85 -13.85 14.19
C ASN A 85 0.87 -12.44 13.61
N TRP A 86 -0.27 -11.74 13.63
CA TRP A 86 -0.33 -10.35 13.18
C TRP A 86 0.56 -9.44 14.03
N LEU A 87 0.57 -9.61 15.35
CA LEU A 87 1.47 -8.86 16.24
C LEU A 87 2.94 -9.15 15.95
N LYS A 88 3.29 -10.42 15.71
CA LYS A 88 4.64 -10.80 15.32
C LYS A 88 5.05 -10.11 14.03
N VAL A 89 4.19 -10.19 13.01
CA VAL A 89 4.40 -9.52 11.71
C VAL A 89 4.59 -8.02 11.91
N LEU A 90 3.72 -7.34 12.67
CA LEU A 90 3.84 -5.90 12.91
C LEU A 90 5.16 -5.54 13.61
N PHE A 91 5.57 -6.33 14.59
CA PHE A 91 6.84 -6.10 15.27
C PHE A 91 8.02 -6.22 14.29
N MET A 92 8.08 -7.33 13.55
CA MET A 92 9.16 -7.59 12.59
C MET A 92 9.16 -6.58 11.44
N LEU A 93 7.98 -6.13 11.01
CA LEU A 93 7.84 -5.20 9.90
C LEU A 93 8.33 -3.79 10.25
N PHE A 94 8.20 -3.37 11.52
CA PHE A 94 8.48 -1.99 11.96
C PHE A 94 9.71 -1.84 12.84
N MET A 95 10.30 -2.93 13.32
CA MET A 95 11.54 -2.81 14.07
C MET A 95 12.68 -2.33 13.17
N GLU A 96 13.49 -1.44 13.70
CA GLU A 96 14.74 -1.00 13.08
C GLU A 96 15.84 -2.01 13.43
N TYR A 97 16.71 -2.31 12.46
CA TYR A 97 17.86 -3.16 12.67
C TYR A 97 19.05 -2.26 13.04
N GLY A 98 19.66 -2.45 14.21
CA GLY A 98 20.80 -1.61 14.61
C GLY A 98 20.48 -0.11 14.78
N ASP A 99 21.52 0.70 14.97
CA ASP A 99 21.40 2.15 15.09
C ASP A 99 21.31 2.78 13.69
N GLY A 100 20.07 2.98 13.21
CA GLY A 100 19.79 3.79 12.02
C GLY A 100 19.47 3.04 10.73
N ASP A 101 19.34 1.70 10.74
CA ASP A 101 18.88 1.00 9.53
C ASP A 101 17.35 1.13 9.34
N ALA A 102 16.96 1.18 8.07
CA ALA A 102 15.58 1.19 7.63
C ALA A 102 14.83 -0.08 8.07
N SER A 103 13.55 0.08 8.44
CA SER A 103 12.70 -1.07 8.79
C SER A 103 12.41 -1.96 7.57
N ILE A 104 11.89 -3.19 7.77
CA ILE A 104 11.42 -4.01 6.62
C ILE A 104 10.36 -3.25 5.81
N LEU A 105 9.50 -2.48 6.46
CA LEU A 105 8.51 -1.64 5.77
C LEU A 105 9.19 -0.66 4.82
N ASP A 106 10.17 0.08 5.31
CA ASP A 106 10.90 1.08 4.53
C ASP A 106 11.67 0.40 3.39
N GLY A 107 12.32 -0.73 3.67
CA GLY A 107 12.95 -1.57 2.65
C GLY A 107 11.97 -2.01 1.57
N THR A 108 10.77 -2.45 1.94
CA THR A 108 9.71 -2.87 1.01
C THR A 108 9.25 -1.70 0.13
N VAL A 109 9.02 -0.52 0.73
CA VAL A 109 8.65 0.68 -0.02
C VAL A 109 9.79 1.06 -0.97
N ASN A 110 11.03 1.11 -0.49
CA ASN A 110 12.17 1.43 -1.33
C ASN A 110 12.32 0.45 -2.49
N SER A 111 12.16 -0.85 -2.27
CA SER A 111 12.19 -1.85 -3.34
C SER A 111 11.09 -1.63 -4.38
N LEU A 112 9.87 -1.23 -3.98
CA LEU A 112 8.79 -0.94 -4.92
C LEU A 112 9.08 0.29 -5.79
N PHE A 113 9.71 1.32 -5.23
CA PHE A 113 9.94 2.59 -5.94
C PHE A 113 11.29 2.71 -6.64
N LEU A 114 12.31 2.02 -6.16
CA LEU A 114 13.70 2.15 -6.62
C LEU A 114 14.21 0.92 -7.38
N SER A 115 13.41 -0.15 -7.50
CA SER A 115 13.80 -1.33 -8.28
C SER A 115 14.06 -0.98 -9.74
N GLU A 116 15.26 -1.32 -10.23
CA GLU A 116 15.64 -1.20 -11.64
C GLU A 116 14.78 -2.09 -12.56
N ALA A 117 14.18 -3.15 -12.00
CA ALA A 117 13.29 -4.05 -12.72
C ALA A 117 11.83 -3.57 -12.78
N SER A 118 11.47 -2.50 -12.04
CA SER A 118 10.09 -2.02 -11.96
C SER A 118 9.88 -0.65 -12.60
N GLN A 119 8.71 -0.48 -13.20
CA GLN A 119 8.17 0.77 -13.69
C GLN A 119 7.03 1.23 -12.79
N VAL A 120 7.19 2.43 -12.21
CA VAL A 120 6.18 3.03 -11.32
C VAL A 120 5.41 4.10 -12.08
N GLN A 121 4.09 3.94 -12.12
CA GLN A 121 3.15 4.94 -12.62
C GLN A 121 2.24 5.38 -11.48
N VAL A 122 2.03 6.68 -11.36
CA VAL A 122 1.08 7.25 -10.41
C VAL A 122 0.07 8.08 -11.16
N LEU A 123 -1.22 7.79 -10.95
CA LEU A 123 -2.31 8.65 -11.41
C LEU A 123 -2.87 9.41 -10.22
N LEU A 124 -2.77 10.72 -10.24
CA LEU A 124 -3.52 11.58 -9.33
C LEU A 124 -4.85 11.94 -10.00
N CYS A 125 -5.97 11.61 -9.35
CA CYS A 125 -7.30 11.87 -9.88
C CYS A 125 -8.02 12.87 -8.97
N THR A 126 -8.46 14.00 -9.54
CA THR A 126 -9.18 15.04 -8.80
C THR A 126 -10.52 15.36 -9.44
N TYR A 127 -11.52 15.64 -8.60
CA TYR A 127 -12.90 15.84 -9.02
C TYR A 127 -13.44 17.18 -8.52
N THR A 128 -14.08 17.91 -9.42
CA THR A 128 -14.63 19.24 -9.12
C THR A 128 -15.92 19.12 -8.30
N THR A 129 -16.79 18.16 -8.64
CA THR A 129 -18.13 18.08 -8.04
C THR A 129 -18.41 16.78 -7.29
N GLU A 130 -17.83 15.69 -7.75
CA GLU A 130 -18.04 14.32 -7.30
C GLU A 130 -17.20 13.99 -6.06
N SER A 131 -17.59 12.92 -5.36
CA SER A 131 -16.87 12.46 -4.16
C SER A 131 -16.27 11.07 -4.34
N CYS A 132 -15.07 10.92 -3.78
CA CYS A 132 -14.35 9.66 -3.68
C CYS A 132 -14.80 8.93 -2.41
N LEU A 133 -15.13 7.65 -2.54
CA LEU A 133 -15.40 6.81 -1.38
C LEU A 133 -14.11 6.53 -0.59
N LEU A 134 -14.26 6.21 0.68
CA LEU A 134 -13.19 5.79 1.58
C LEU A 134 -13.49 4.39 2.10
N SER A 135 -12.52 3.48 1.94
CA SER A 135 -12.60 2.10 2.42
C SER A 135 -12.27 2.00 3.91
N ASP A 136 -12.91 1.06 4.59
CA ASP A 136 -12.52 0.62 5.93
C ASP A 136 -11.27 -0.27 5.98
N ARG A 137 -10.65 -0.62 4.83
CA ARG A 137 -9.43 -1.44 4.69
C ARG A 137 -8.18 -0.69 4.20
N SER A 138 -8.17 0.63 4.29
CA SER A 138 -7.09 1.55 3.82
C SER A 138 -7.01 1.72 2.29
N PHE A 139 -6.89 0.63 1.53
CA PHE A 139 -6.69 0.68 0.07
C PHE A 139 -7.43 -0.41 -0.68
N THR A 140 -7.57 -0.22 -1.99
CA THR A 140 -8.12 -1.22 -2.91
C THR A 140 -7.12 -1.59 -4.00
N THR A 141 -7.22 -2.81 -4.51
CA THR A 141 -6.38 -3.35 -5.58
C THR A 141 -7.27 -3.66 -6.78
N PRO A 142 -7.45 -2.72 -7.73
CA PRO A 142 -8.40 -2.84 -8.83
C PRO A 142 -7.93 -3.87 -9.87
N GLY A 143 -8.17 -5.16 -9.58
CA GLY A 143 -7.85 -6.31 -10.43
C GLY A 143 -6.35 -6.58 -10.57
N ASP A 144 -5.99 -7.86 -10.55
CA ASP A 144 -4.64 -8.30 -10.89
C ASP A 144 -4.58 -8.46 -12.41
N ARG A 145 -3.91 -7.52 -13.10
CA ARG A 145 -3.24 -7.94 -14.33
C ARG A 145 -1.92 -8.57 -13.89
N ASN A 146 -1.59 -9.76 -14.40
CA ASN A 146 -0.42 -10.53 -13.96
C ASN A 146 0.91 -9.74 -14.05
N ASP A 147 0.95 -8.67 -14.85
CA ASP A 147 2.09 -7.80 -15.13
C ASP A 147 2.14 -6.52 -14.28
N VAL A 148 1.06 -6.15 -13.59
CA VAL A 148 0.94 -4.87 -12.87
C VAL A 148 0.21 -5.03 -11.55
N THR A 149 0.89 -4.67 -10.45
CA THR A 149 0.25 -4.51 -9.14
C THR A 149 -0.28 -3.09 -8.99
N ILE A 150 -1.57 -2.95 -8.71
CA ILE A 150 -2.22 -1.64 -8.59
C ILE A 150 -2.76 -1.41 -7.18
N PHE A 151 -2.54 -0.21 -6.64
CA PHE A 151 -3.08 0.25 -5.36
C PHE A 151 -3.80 1.59 -5.53
N ASP A 152 -5.07 1.65 -5.11
CA ASP A 152 -5.83 2.89 -5.05
C ASP A 152 -6.02 3.34 -3.60
N PHE A 153 -5.76 4.63 -3.36
CA PHE A 153 -5.91 5.27 -2.05
C PHE A 153 -6.78 6.52 -2.14
N ASN A 154 -7.73 6.66 -1.21
CA ASN A 154 -8.39 7.94 -0.99
C ASN A 154 -7.37 8.97 -0.46
N LEU A 155 -7.34 10.18 -1.04
CA LEU A 155 -6.56 11.31 -0.53
C LEU A 155 -7.41 12.25 0.31
N CYS A 156 -8.57 12.62 -0.22
CA CYS A 156 -9.53 13.49 0.41
C CYS A 156 -10.94 13.26 -0.20
N ALA A 157 -11.88 14.14 0.14
CA ALA A 157 -13.28 14.07 -0.29
C ALA A 157 -13.46 13.90 -1.81
N ASN A 158 -12.60 14.51 -2.62
CA ASN A 158 -12.75 14.62 -4.06
C ASN A 158 -11.46 14.28 -4.81
N ALA A 159 -10.55 13.55 -4.19
CA ALA A 159 -9.35 13.06 -4.86
C ALA A 159 -8.94 11.68 -4.35
N PHE A 160 -8.45 10.86 -5.27
CA PHE A 160 -7.77 9.61 -4.98
C PHE A 160 -6.49 9.53 -5.82
N VAL A 161 -5.61 8.63 -5.42
CA VAL A 161 -4.37 8.34 -6.13
C VAL A 161 -4.29 6.84 -6.44
N ARG A 162 -3.85 6.51 -7.64
CA ARG A 162 -3.56 5.16 -8.09
C ARG A 162 -2.06 5.00 -8.26
N TYR A 163 -1.49 3.98 -7.65
CA TYR A 163 -0.11 3.54 -7.88
C TYR A 163 -0.16 2.25 -8.69
N GLY A 164 0.57 2.21 -9.80
CA GLY A 164 0.81 1.01 -10.59
C GLY A 164 2.30 0.67 -10.53
N PHE A 165 2.61 -0.55 -10.10
CA PHE A 165 3.96 -1.12 -10.10
C PHE A 165 3.99 -2.24 -11.12
N ALA A 166 4.74 -2.03 -12.19
CA ALA A 166 4.77 -2.92 -13.32
C ALA A 166 6.17 -3.56 -13.45
N ASP A 167 6.24 -4.85 -13.78
CA ASP A 167 7.52 -5.48 -14.12
C ASP A 167 7.89 -5.08 -15.54
N ILE A 168 9.07 -4.47 -15.72
CA ILE A 168 9.57 -4.06 -17.03
C ILE A 168 9.61 -5.24 -17.98
N ASP A 169 10.00 -6.43 -17.50
CA ASP A 169 10.13 -7.62 -18.34
C ASP A 169 8.81 -8.02 -18.99
N SER A 170 7.67 -7.64 -18.37
CA SER A 170 6.34 -7.90 -18.93
C SER A 170 6.00 -7.05 -20.16
N PHE A 171 6.74 -5.96 -20.41
CA PHE A 171 6.52 -5.06 -21.56
C PHE A 171 7.57 -5.22 -22.65
N ILE A 172 8.54 -6.11 -22.47
CA ILE A 172 9.61 -6.33 -23.44
C ILE A 172 9.09 -7.22 -24.58
N PRO A 173 9.24 -6.80 -25.85
CA PRO A 173 8.85 -7.63 -26.98
C PRO A 173 9.56 -9.00 -26.98
N PRO A 174 8.86 -10.08 -27.37
CA PRO A 174 9.48 -11.39 -27.53
C PRO A 174 10.69 -11.31 -28.46
N ASN A 175 11.79 -12.00 -28.10
CA ASN A 175 13.07 -12.04 -28.83
C ASN A 175 13.96 -10.79 -28.72
N THR A 176 13.71 -9.89 -27.76
CA THR A 176 14.66 -8.81 -27.48
C THR A 176 15.96 -9.41 -26.91
N PRO A 177 17.15 -9.10 -27.47
CA PRO A 177 18.41 -9.66 -26.96
C PRO A 177 18.68 -9.28 -25.51
N GLN A 178 19.15 -10.22 -24.69
CA GLN A 178 19.35 -10.02 -23.25
C GLN A 178 20.27 -8.84 -22.91
N HIS A 179 21.30 -8.60 -23.72
CA HIS A 179 22.22 -7.46 -23.52
C HIS A 179 21.50 -6.11 -23.68
N VAL A 180 20.55 -5.99 -24.61
CA VAL A 180 19.73 -4.78 -24.80
C VAL A 180 18.83 -4.56 -23.60
N ILE A 181 18.22 -5.62 -23.06
CA ILE A 181 17.40 -5.55 -21.85
C ILE A 181 18.22 -5.10 -20.64
N ALA A 182 19.39 -5.71 -20.45
CA ALA A 182 20.31 -5.37 -19.37
C ALA A 182 20.81 -3.93 -19.46
N ASP A 183 21.18 -3.47 -20.66
CA ASP A 183 21.60 -2.09 -20.90
C ASP A 183 20.45 -1.11 -20.65
N PHE A 184 19.23 -1.42 -21.10
CA PHE A 184 18.05 -0.59 -20.84
C PHE A 184 17.77 -0.45 -19.33
N LYS A 185 17.78 -1.57 -18.58
CA LYS A 185 17.56 -1.55 -17.13
C LYS A 185 18.64 -0.76 -16.39
N ARG A 186 19.92 -0.95 -16.77
CA ARG A 186 21.08 -0.28 -16.15
C ARG A 186 21.14 1.21 -16.43
N LEU A 187 20.80 1.64 -17.64
CA LEU A 187 20.87 3.06 -18.04
C LEU A 187 19.65 3.87 -17.60
N ARG A 188 18.56 3.19 -17.20
CA ARG A 188 17.35 3.83 -16.73
C ARG A 188 17.50 4.31 -15.29
N THR A 189 17.08 5.54 -15.04
CA THR A 189 16.88 6.04 -13.68
C THR A 189 15.48 5.66 -13.21
N PRO A 190 15.31 4.91 -12.10
CA PRO A 190 13.99 4.64 -11.52
C PRO A 190 13.27 5.97 -11.27
N THR A 191 12.19 6.21 -12.02
CA THR A 191 11.45 7.47 -11.99
C THR A 191 9.98 7.16 -11.78
N VAL A 192 9.35 7.92 -10.89
CA VAL A 192 7.91 7.87 -10.66
C VAL A 192 7.24 8.76 -11.71
N TYR A 193 6.46 8.15 -12.60
CA TYR A 193 5.73 8.90 -13.63
C TYR A 193 4.38 9.32 -13.08
N LEU A 194 4.21 10.62 -12.83
CA LEU A 194 2.95 11.18 -12.38
C LEU A 194 2.11 11.68 -13.56
N THR A 195 0.86 11.24 -13.63
CA THR A 195 -0.17 11.82 -14.49
C THR A 195 -1.28 12.39 -13.61
N HIS A 196 -1.69 13.63 -13.88
CA HIS A 196 -2.82 14.26 -13.21
C HIS A 196 -4.03 14.23 -14.14
N LEU A 197 -5.10 13.59 -13.67
CA LEU A 197 -6.38 13.49 -14.37
C LEU A 197 -7.43 14.29 -13.60
N VAL A 198 -8.24 15.07 -14.33
CA VAL A 198 -9.30 15.91 -13.78
C VAL A 198 -10.63 15.46 -14.35
N ASP A 199 -11.60 15.23 -13.46
CA ASP A 199 -12.99 14.91 -13.81
C ASP A 199 -13.18 13.66 -14.70
N ASP A 200 -12.25 12.69 -14.63
CA ASP A 200 -12.42 11.37 -15.26
C ASP A 200 -13.43 10.52 -14.47
N LYS A 201 -14.70 10.64 -14.86
CA LYS A 201 -15.84 9.97 -14.20
C LYS A 201 -15.82 8.46 -14.34
N GLU A 202 -15.26 7.95 -15.43
CA GLU A 202 -15.12 6.52 -15.67
C GLU A 202 -14.16 5.90 -14.67
N LEU A 203 -13.02 6.55 -14.45
CA LEU A 203 -12.03 6.12 -13.49
C LEU A 203 -12.54 6.25 -12.05
N LEU A 204 -13.30 7.31 -11.74
CA LEU A 204 -13.96 7.47 -10.44
C LEU A 204 -14.94 6.34 -10.16
N ARG A 205 -15.77 6.01 -11.15
CA ARG A 205 -16.75 4.93 -11.03
C ARG A 205 -16.06 3.62 -10.70
N ARG A 206 -15.01 3.25 -11.45
CA ARG A 206 -14.23 2.02 -11.18
C ARG A 206 -13.59 2.03 -9.81
N TYR A 207 -13.03 3.16 -9.40
CA TYR A 207 -12.46 3.33 -8.06
C TYR A 207 -13.51 3.09 -6.97
N ASN A 208 -14.65 3.79 -7.04
CA ASN A 208 -15.73 3.66 -6.06
C ASN A 208 -16.32 2.24 -6.04
N GLN A 209 -16.48 1.59 -7.20
CA GLN A 209 -16.88 0.18 -7.30
C GLN A 209 -15.90 -0.73 -6.57
N CYS A 210 -14.59 -0.53 -6.75
CA CYS A 210 -13.57 -1.30 -6.04
C CYS A 210 -13.62 -1.05 -4.53
N VAL A 211 -13.84 0.20 -4.10
CA VAL A 211 -14.02 0.54 -2.68
C VAL A 211 -15.22 -0.18 -2.08
N VAL A 212 -16.36 -0.20 -2.76
CA VAL A 212 -17.54 -0.95 -2.32
C VAL A 212 -17.26 -2.45 -2.25
N TRP A 213 -16.62 -3.00 -3.28
CA TRP A 213 -16.39 -4.44 -3.38
C TRP A 213 -15.35 -4.97 -2.39
N GLN A 214 -14.30 -4.22 -2.08
CA GLN A 214 -13.16 -4.70 -1.27
C GLN A 214 -13.20 -4.29 0.20
N SER A 215 -14.08 -3.35 0.57
CA SER A 215 -14.26 -2.96 1.97
C SER A 215 -14.80 -4.14 2.78
N HIS A 216 -14.43 -4.20 4.06
CA HIS A 216 -14.86 -5.28 4.94
C HIS A 216 -16.34 -5.20 5.26
N ARG A 217 -16.82 -4.03 5.67
CA ARG A 217 -18.18 -3.84 6.17
C ARG A 217 -18.77 -2.48 5.81
N HIS A 218 -17.95 -1.43 5.79
CA HIS A 218 -18.43 -0.06 5.58
C HIS A 218 -17.59 0.67 4.53
N VAL A 219 -18.28 1.51 3.76
CA VAL A 219 -17.68 2.56 2.94
C VAL A 219 -18.12 3.90 3.49
N TYR A 220 -17.22 4.89 3.41
CA TYR A 220 -17.49 6.23 3.89
C TYR A 220 -17.40 7.23 2.75
N SER A 221 -18.14 8.33 2.88
CA SER A 221 -18.10 9.45 1.95
C SER A 221 -18.23 10.75 2.74
N SER A 222 -17.62 11.82 2.24
CA SER A 222 -17.82 13.17 2.76
C SER A 222 -19.20 13.74 2.41
N ARG A 223 -19.92 13.13 1.46
CA ARG A 223 -21.23 13.57 0.96
C ARG A 223 -22.18 12.38 0.78
N LYS A 224 -23.48 12.64 0.98
CA LYS A 224 -24.56 11.65 0.75
C LYS A 224 -25.05 11.64 -0.70
N ASP A 225 -24.91 12.76 -1.41
CA ASP A 225 -25.25 12.97 -2.81
C ASP A 225 -23.99 12.94 -3.71
N ARG A 226 -24.18 12.85 -5.04
CA ARG A 226 -23.10 12.94 -6.07
C ARG A 226 -22.05 11.82 -6.02
N LEU A 227 -22.50 10.63 -5.63
CA LEU A 227 -21.70 9.41 -5.75
C LEU A 227 -21.85 8.82 -7.15
N ILE A 228 -20.72 8.50 -7.77
CA ILE A 228 -20.67 7.70 -9.00
C ILE A 228 -20.21 6.30 -8.60
N ILE A 229 -21.08 5.30 -8.77
CA ILE A 229 -20.84 3.88 -8.52
C ILE A 229 -21.16 3.12 -9.81
#